data_AF-A0A367K9C2-F1
#
_entry.id   AF-A0A367K9C2-F1
#
_cell.length_a   1.000
_cell.length_b   1.000
_cell.length_c   1.000
_cell.angle_alpha   90.00
_cell.angle_beta   90.00
_cell.angle_gamma   90.00
#
_symmetry.space_group_name_H-M   'P 1'
#
loop_
_entity.id
_entity.type
_entity.pdbx_description
1 polymer ?
#
loop_
_entity_poly.entity_id
_entity_poly.type
_entity_poly.pdbx_seq_one_letter_code
_entity_poly.pdbx_strand_id
1 'polypeptide(L)'
;MSDTEPVVADVQSSTASSVKSFLSGGFGGMAAVLVGQPFDLVKVRLQTSEGVYKNTFDCFKQIIKKDGVLGLYRGMSAPLASITPIFAVSFWSYDLGKKICYAARTDKSSTDTHLTLAETTFAGAFSAFPTTLFMAPSERVKVLMQIQGQGGEAKYKGPVDVVRQLYKEGGIRSIFRGTGATLLRDSPGSAAYFVAYELVKKQLTPAGSRPEDLSFGAVLFAGGMAGVAMWTIAIPPDVLKSRLQSAPAGTYTGLGDCLKKTLKTDGPTALFKGLGPAMLRAFPANAATFLGVEYSMKAMNALF
;
A
#
# COMPACT_ATOMS: atom_id res chain seq x y z
N MET A 1 43.45 -19.25 -21.38
CA MET A 1 43.33 -17.77 -21.47
C MET A 1 42.40 -17.48 -22.62
N SER A 2 41.24 -16.85 -22.52
CA SER A 2 40.31 -16.52 -21.43
C SER A 2 39.14 -15.79 -22.14
N ASP A 3 38.16 -16.53 -22.65
CA ASP A 3 36.98 -15.96 -23.33
C ASP A 3 35.74 -16.07 -22.44
N THR A 4 35.73 -15.35 -21.32
CA THR A 4 34.61 -15.33 -20.36
C THR A 4 34.11 -13.93 -19.99
N GLU A 5 34.64 -12.85 -20.59
CA GLU A 5 34.39 -11.48 -20.11
C GLU A 5 33.14 -10.73 -20.65
N PRO A 6 32.52 -11.01 -21.82
CA PRO A 6 31.40 -10.19 -22.28
C PRO A 6 30.07 -10.49 -21.56
N VAL A 7 29.83 -11.75 -21.14
CA VAL A 7 28.59 -12.15 -20.45
C VAL A 7 28.57 -11.64 -19.00
N VAL A 8 29.73 -11.59 -18.34
CA VAL A 8 29.84 -11.16 -16.93
C VAL A 8 29.61 -9.64 -16.82
N ALA A 9 30.11 -8.84 -17.76
CA ALA A 9 29.90 -7.39 -17.77
C ALA A 9 28.43 -6.99 -18.03
N ASP A 10 27.73 -7.70 -18.91
CA ASP A 10 26.31 -7.45 -19.22
C ASP A 10 25.38 -7.89 -18.06
N VAL A 11 25.74 -8.99 -17.38
CA VAL A 11 25.07 -9.44 -16.14
C VAL A 11 25.36 -8.50 -14.97
N GLN A 12 26.57 -7.94 -14.85
CA GLN A 12 26.91 -6.93 -13.83
C GLN A 12 26.16 -5.61 -14.05
N SER A 13 26.07 -5.14 -15.30
CA SER A 13 25.26 -3.99 -15.72
C SER A 13 23.77 -4.18 -15.38
N SER A 14 23.22 -5.36 -15.71
CA SER A 14 21.83 -5.73 -15.43
C SER A 14 21.54 -5.88 -13.94
N THR A 15 22.46 -6.46 -13.18
CA THR A 15 22.34 -6.63 -11.71
C THR A 15 22.46 -5.28 -11.00
N ALA A 16 23.41 -4.43 -11.38
CA ALA A 16 23.57 -3.09 -10.82
C ALA A 16 22.33 -2.22 -11.09
N SER A 17 21.78 -2.26 -12.31
CA SER A 17 20.54 -1.57 -12.66
C SER A 17 19.33 -2.06 -11.84
N SER A 18 19.24 -3.38 -11.62
CA SER A 18 18.18 -3.99 -10.80
C SER A 18 18.29 -3.59 -9.33
N VAL A 19 19.51 -3.57 -8.78
CA VAL A 19 19.78 -3.13 -7.40
C VAL A 19 19.47 -1.65 -7.23
N LYS A 20 19.89 -0.79 -8.18
CA LYS A 20 19.55 0.63 -8.19
C LYS A 20 18.04 0.83 -8.19
N SER A 21 17.32 0.16 -9.08
CA SER A 21 15.86 0.25 -9.17
C SER A 21 15.16 -0.21 -7.88
N PHE A 22 15.64 -1.30 -7.27
CA PHE A 22 15.12 -1.82 -6.01
C PHE A 22 15.33 -0.83 -4.85
N LEU A 23 16.56 -0.31 -4.70
CA LEU A 23 16.88 0.66 -3.66
C LEU A 23 16.10 1.96 -3.85
N SER A 24 16.02 2.49 -5.08
CA SER A 24 15.26 3.71 -5.36
C SER A 24 13.78 3.53 -5.09
N GLY A 25 13.23 2.37 -5.44
CA GLY A 25 11.86 1.99 -5.09
C GLY A 25 11.64 1.95 -3.58
N GLY A 26 12.61 1.41 -2.82
CA GLY A 26 12.61 1.42 -1.36
C GLY A 26 12.59 2.82 -0.76
N PHE A 27 13.45 3.73 -1.24
CA PHE A 27 13.47 5.13 -0.82
C PHE A 27 12.17 5.86 -1.17
N GLY A 28 11.63 5.63 -2.37
CA GLY A 28 10.31 6.12 -2.75
C GLY A 28 9.22 5.65 -1.79
N GLY A 29 9.19 4.35 -1.47
CA GLY A 29 8.25 3.77 -0.52
C GLY A 29 8.36 4.36 0.89
N MET A 30 9.58 4.58 1.39
CA MET A 30 9.81 5.23 2.69
C MET A 30 9.31 6.68 2.68
N ALA A 31 9.60 7.45 1.63
CA ALA A 31 9.12 8.82 1.49
C ALA A 31 7.58 8.87 1.46
N ALA A 32 6.95 7.95 0.74
CA ALA A 32 5.49 7.81 0.68
C ALA A 32 4.87 7.54 2.06
N VAL A 33 5.50 6.67 2.85
CA VAL A 33 5.04 6.37 4.22
C VAL A 33 5.26 7.56 5.14
N LEU A 34 6.40 8.24 5.05
CA LEU A 34 6.71 9.40 5.88
C LEU A 34 5.71 10.55 5.68
N VAL A 35 5.42 10.89 4.43
CA VAL A 35 4.49 11.98 4.08
C VAL A 35 3.04 11.54 4.26
N GLY A 36 2.73 10.27 4.01
CA GLY A 36 1.37 9.76 4.05
C GLY A 36 0.85 9.40 5.44
N GLN A 37 1.72 9.06 6.39
CA GLN A 37 1.29 8.54 7.70
C GLN A 37 0.36 9.47 8.49
N PRO A 38 0.56 10.80 8.54
CA PRO A 38 -0.38 11.68 9.24
C PRO A 38 -1.83 11.51 8.76
N PHE A 39 -2.00 11.35 7.44
CA PHE A 39 -3.31 11.10 6.83
C PHE A 39 -3.85 9.71 7.15
N ASP A 40 -2.99 8.68 7.12
CA ASP A 40 -3.39 7.32 7.49
C ASP A 40 -3.84 7.21 8.93
N LEU A 41 -3.13 7.89 9.85
CA LEU A 41 -3.49 7.89 11.26
C LEU A 41 -4.87 8.52 11.45
N VAL A 42 -5.10 9.71 10.89
CA VAL A 42 -6.39 10.39 10.98
C VAL A 42 -7.50 9.54 10.37
N LYS A 43 -7.25 8.92 9.20
CA LYS A 43 -8.18 7.99 8.56
C LYS A 43 -8.56 6.83 9.48
N VAL A 44 -7.58 6.08 9.98
CA VAL A 44 -7.83 4.89 10.82
C VAL A 44 -8.55 5.30 12.11
N ARG A 45 -8.17 6.43 12.72
CA ARG A 45 -8.84 6.94 13.91
C ARG A 45 -10.30 7.30 13.67
N LEU A 46 -10.62 7.92 12.53
CA LEU A 46 -12.01 8.21 12.13
C LEU A 46 -12.83 6.97 11.82
N GLN A 47 -12.20 5.91 11.30
CA GLN A 47 -12.88 4.64 10.95
C GLN A 47 -13.19 3.77 12.16
N THR A 48 -12.40 3.90 13.22
CA THR A 48 -12.43 3.00 14.40
C THR A 48 -13.04 3.65 15.64
N SER A 49 -13.14 4.98 15.70
CA SER A 49 -13.75 5.70 16.81
C SER A 49 -14.99 6.47 16.38
N GLU A 50 -16.14 5.86 16.64
CA GLU A 50 -17.45 6.47 16.43
C GLU A 50 -17.76 7.53 17.50
N GLY A 51 -18.26 8.68 17.08
CA GLY A 51 -18.67 9.77 17.99
C GLY A 51 -17.56 10.58 18.67
N VAL A 52 -16.29 10.15 18.58
CA VAL A 52 -15.16 10.85 19.23
C VAL A 52 -14.67 12.07 18.44
N TYR A 53 -14.73 12.00 17.12
CA TYR A 53 -14.24 13.06 16.23
C TYR A 53 -15.35 13.57 15.32
N LYS A 54 -15.44 14.89 15.18
CA LYS A 54 -16.44 15.53 14.31
C LYS A 54 -16.07 15.43 12.83
N ASN A 55 -14.78 15.57 12.52
CA ASN A 55 -14.24 15.56 11.17
C ASN A 55 -12.72 15.32 11.17
N THR A 56 -12.13 15.27 9.98
CA THR A 56 -10.68 15.15 9.75
C THR A 56 -9.85 16.16 10.51
N PHE A 57 -10.24 17.43 10.47
CA PHE A 57 -9.46 18.52 11.08
C PHE A 57 -9.52 18.46 12.61
N ASP A 58 -10.70 18.14 13.16
CA ASP A 58 -10.88 17.92 14.59
C ASP A 58 -10.01 16.74 15.08
N CYS A 59 -10.03 15.61 14.36
CA CYS A 59 -9.17 14.47 14.68
C CYS A 59 -7.68 14.84 14.67
N PHE A 60 -7.22 15.53 13.62
CA PHE A 60 -5.85 16.01 13.50
C PHE A 60 -5.44 16.94 14.65
N LYS A 61 -6.30 17.94 14.96
CA LYS A 61 -6.06 18.90 16.05
C LYS A 61 -6.01 18.22 17.41
N GLN A 62 -6.89 17.24 17.65
CA GLN A 62 -6.89 16.47 18.89
C GLN A 62 -5.65 15.60 19.05
N ILE A 63 -5.13 15.01 17.95
CA ILE A 63 -3.87 14.25 17.98
C ILE A 63 -2.73 15.18 18.40
N ILE A 64 -2.57 16.32 17.73
CA ILE A 64 -1.49 17.26 18.05
C ILE A 64 -1.60 17.77 19.49
N LYS A 65 -2.82 18.08 19.95
CA LYS A 65 -3.04 18.57 21.31
C LYS A 65 -2.72 17.53 22.39
N LYS A 66 -2.97 16.24 22.13
CA LYS A 66 -2.79 15.15 23.11
C LYS A 66 -1.41 14.49 23.05
N ASP A 67 -0.96 14.15 21.84
CA ASP A 67 0.23 13.33 21.58
C ASP A 67 1.39 14.14 20.96
N GLY A 68 1.19 15.43 20.66
CA GLY A 68 2.16 16.27 19.94
C GLY A 68 2.28 15.91 18.45
N VAL A 69 3.20 16.58 17.75
CA VAL A 69 3.44 16.36 16.31
C VAL A 69 3.98 14.95 16.04
N LEU A 70 4.83 14.44 16.91
CA LEU A 70 5.34 13.05 16.82
C LEU A 70 4.23 12.01 16.97
N GLY A 71 3.11 12.37 17.62
CA GLY A 71 1.90 11.54 17.69
C GLY A 71 1.35 11.16 16.33
N LEU A 72 1.52 12.02 15.30
CA LEU A 72 1.09 11.75 13.92
C LEU A 72 1.80 10.56 13.27
N TYR A 73 2.95 10.18 13.81
CA TYR A 73 3.81 9.11 13.29
C TYR A 73 3.61 7.78 14.03
N ARG A 74 2.64 7.71 14.96
CA ARG A 74 2.34 6.48 15.71
C ARG A 74 1.97 5.34 14.75
N GLY A 75 2.56 4.16 14.98
CA GLY A 75 2.34 2.97 14.17
C GLY A 75 3.10 2.93 12.84
N MET A 76 3.99 3.90 12.55
CA MET A 76 4.78 3.95 11.31
C MET A 76 5.91 2.90 11.26
N SER A 77 6.42 2.45 12.40
CA SER A 77 7.57 1.53 12.43
C SER A 77 7.29 0.18 11.76
N ALA A 78 6.08 -0.37 11.93
CA ALA A 78 5.67 -1.61 11.29
C ALA A 78 5.71 -1.54 9.75
N PRO A 79 5.04 -0.57 9.08
CA PRO A 79 5.13 -0.46 7.63
C PRO A 79 6.56 -0.17 7.16
N LEU A 80 7.33 0.72 7.82
CA LEU A 80 8.72 0.98 7.42
C LEU A 80 9.59 -0.28 7.44
N ALA A 81 9.48 -1.09 8.50
CA ALA A 81 10.24 -2.35 8.59
C ALA A 81 9.79 -3.41 7.57
N SER A 82 8.54 -3.34 7.10
CA SER A 82 7.96 -4.31 6.18
C SER A 82 8.01 -3.89 4.71
N ILE A 83 8.30 -2.63 4.37
CA ILE A 83 8.34 -2.13 2.97
C ILE A 83 9.27 -2.98 2.10
N THR A 84 10.53 -3.13 2.51
CA THR A 84 11.55 -3.86 1.75
C THR A 84 11.17 -5.33 1.51
N PRO A 85 10.81 -6.13 2.54
CA PRO A 85 10.41 -7.52 2.31
C PRO A 85 9.10 -7.64 1.53
N ILE A 86 8.12 -6.74 1.73
CA ILE A 86 6.87 -6.73 0.94
C ILE A 86 7.17 -6.52 -0.53
N PHE A 87 7.99 -5.52 -0.88
CA PHE A 87 8.35 -5.28 -2.28
C PHE A 87 9.21 -6.39 -2.87
N ALA A 88 10.19 -6.91 -2.13
CA ALA A 88 11.02 -8.03 -2.59
C ALA A 88 10.16 -9.25 -2.94
N VAL A 89 9.22 -9.62 -2.07
CA VAL A 89 8.30 -10.74 -2.31
C VAL A 89 7.33 -10.41 -3.45
N SER A 90 6.85 -9.17 -3.56
CA SER A 90 5.96 -8.75 -4.64
C SER A 90 6.62 -8.86 -6.01
N PHE A 91 7.84 -8.35 -6.18
CA PHE A 91 8.59 -8.47 -7.44
C PHE A 91 8.91 -9.92 -7.79
N TRP A 92 9.41 -10.70 -6.82
CA TRP A 92 9.68 -12.12 -7.01
C TRP A 92 8.41 -12.89 -7.42
N SER A 93 7.29 -12.61 -6.76
CA SER A 93 6.01 -13.28 -7.05
C SER A 93 5.44 -12.85 -8.40
N TYR A 94 5.61 -11.58 -8.78
CA TYR A 94 5.24 -11.08 -10.10
C TYR A 94 6.06 -11.75 -11.20
N ASP A 95 7.37 -11.89 -11.03
CA ASP A 95 8.24 -12.62 -11.97
C ASP A 95 7.86 -14.10 -12.08
N LEU A 96 7.52 -14.74 -10.95
CA LEU A 96 7.00 -16.09 -10.95
C LEU A 96 5.66 -16.19 -11.71
N GLY A 97 4.76 -15.24 -11.50
CA GLY A 97 3.48 -15.14 -12.22
C GLY A 97 3.68 -15.03 -13.73
N LYS A 98 4.61 -14.19 -14.19
CA LYS A 98 4.99 -14.09 -15.60
C LYS A 98 5.51 -15.42 -16.15
N LYS A 99 6.39 -16.11 -15.41
CA LYS A 99 6.91 -17.43 -15.82
C LYS A 99 5.81 -18.47 -15.95
N ILE A 100 4.80 -18.45 -15.08
CA ILE A 100 3.61 -19.31 -15.19
C ILE A 100 2.83 -19.00 -16.47
N CYS A 101 2.61 -17.73 -16.80
CA CYS A 101 1.96 -17.34 -18.06
C CYS A 101 2.74 -17.83 -19.29
N TYR A 102 4.06 -17.61 -19.32
CA TYR A 102 4.90 -18.08 -20.43
C TYR A 102 4.88 -19.60 -20.57
N ALA A 103 4.89 -20.35 -19.46
CA ALA A 103 4.79 -21.80 -19.48
C ALA A 103 3.41 -22.30 -19.97
N ALA A 104 2.36 -21.51 -19.76
CA ALA A 104 1.00 -21.82 -20.18
C ALA A 104 0.69 -21.42 -21.64
N ARG A 105 1.55 -20.64 -22.31
CA ARG A 105 1.38 -20.30 -23.73
C ARG A 105 1.55 -21.56 -24.59
N THR A 106 0.52 -21.87 -25.38
CA THR A 106 0.51 -23.02 -26.30
C THR A 106 1.47 -22.83 -27.48
N ASP A 107 1.73 -21.58 -27.87
CA ASP A 107 2.65 -21.22 -28.93
C ASP A 107 4.05 -20.93 -28.35
N LYS A 108 4.95 -21.92 -28.46
CA LYS A 108 6.35 -21.81 -28.01
C LYS A 108 7.26 -21.15 -29.05
N SER A 109 6.74 -20.78 -30.23
CA SER A 109 7.51 -20.22 -31.34
C SER A 109 7.55 -18.69 -31.35
N SER A 110 6.70 -18.02 -30.58
CA SER A 110 6.65 -16.57 -30.53
C SER A 110 7.69 -16.06 -29.53
N THR A 111 8.78 -15.46 -30.04
CA THR A 111 9.83 -14.74 -29.27
C THR A 111 9.32 -13.47 -28.59
N ASP A 112 8.01 -13.30 -28.47
CA ASP A 112 7.38 -12.08 -28.03
C ASP A 112 7.41 -11.99 -26.50
N THR A 113 8.37 -11.20 -26.01
CA THR A 113 8.58 -10.92 -24.58
C THR A 113 7.53 -9.99 -23.98
N HIS A 114 6.59 -9.50 -24.78
CA HIS A 114 5.50 -8.65 -24.29
C HIS A 114 4.37 -9.51 -23.68
N LEU A 115 3.96 -9.13 -22.47
CA LEU A 115 2.80 -9.72 -21.80
C LEU A 115 1.53 -9.09 -22.33
N THR A 116 0.52 -9.91 -22.60
CA THR A 116 -0.83 -9.41 -22.83
C THR A 116 -1.38 -8.75 -21.56
N LEU A 117 -2.42 -7.93 -21.70
CA LEU A 117 -3.11 -7.32 -20.56
C LEU A 117 -3.62 -8.39 -19.57
N ALA A 118 -4.12 -9.52 -20.09
CA ALA A 118 -4.63 -10.63 -19.27
C ALA A 118 -3.52 -11.31 -18.46
N GLU A 119 -2.36 -11.57 -19.07
CA GLU A 119 -1.20 -12.16 -18.39
C GLU A 119 -0.58 -11.20 -17.38
N THR A 120 -0.51 -9.91 -17.70
CA THR A 120 -0.05 -8.86 -16.78
C THR A 120 -0.98 -8.76 -15.58
N THR A 121 -2.29 -8.80 -15.81
CA THR A 121 -3.31 -8.79 -14.75
C THR A 121 -3.20 -10.04 -13.88
N PHE A 122 -3.01 -11.21 -14.49
CA PHE A 122 -2.81 -12.46 -13.75
C PHE A 122 -1.54 -12.43 -12.91
N ALA A 123 -0.39 -12.05 -13.49
CA ALA A 123 0.87 -11.96 -12.76
C ALA A 123 0.80 -10.96 -11.60
N GLY A 124 0.12 -9.83 -11.81
CA GLY A 124 -0.20 -8.84 -10.77
C GLY A 124 -1.06 -9.44 -9.66
N ALA A 125 -2.18 -10.09 -9.99
CA ALA A 125 -3.06 -10.72 -9.01
C ALA A 125 -2.38 -11.88 -8.26
N PHE A 126 -1.60 -12.71 -8.95
CA PHE A 126 -0.81 -13.79 -8.36
C PHE A 126 0.21 -13.24 -7.36
N SER A 127 0.86 -12.10 -7.68
CA SER A 127 1.84 -11.48 -6.79
C SER A 127 1.25 -11.06 -5.43
N ALA A 128 -0.07 -10.81 -5.36
CA ALA A 128 -0.73 -10.42 -4.13
C ALA A 128 -0.76 -11.56 -3.08
N PHE A 129 -0.81 -12.83 -3.50
CA PHE A 129 -0.96 -13.95 -2.55
C PHE A 129 0.27 -14.13 -1.65
N PRO A 130 1.51 -14.27 -2.18
CA PRO A 130 2.68 -14.40 -1.31
C PRO A 130 2.99 -13.10 -0.57
N THR A 131 2.75 -11.95 -1.20
CA THR A 131 2.94 -10.63 -0.58
C THR A 131 2.06 -10.44 0.65
N THR A 132 0.84 -10.98 0.62
CA THR A 132 -0.12 -10.91 1.73
C THR A 132 0.41 -11.56 3.01
N LEU A 133 1.29 -12.55 2.92
CA LEU A 133 1.90 -13.21 4.09
C LEU A 133 2.70 -12.24 4.96
N PHE A 134 3.36 -11.25 4.34
CA PHE A 134 4.13 -10.22 5.02
C PHE A 134 3.32 -8.96 5.28
N MET A 135 2.46 -8.61 4.31
CA MET A 135 1.62 -7.41 4.39
C MET A 135 0.58 -7.50 5.51
N ALA A 136 -0.16 -8.62 5.62
CA ALA A 136 -1.28 -8.70 6.56
C ALA A 136 -0.87 -8.54 8.05
N PRO A 137 0.21 -9.21 8.55
CA PRO A 137 0.69 -8.97 9.90
C PRO A 137 1.14 -7.52 10.13
N SER A 138 1.87 -6.94 9.17
CA SER A 138 2.36 -5.56 9.26
C SER A 138 1.23 -4.55 9.32
N GLU A 139 0.21 -4.71 8.47
CA GLU A 139 -0.97 -3.85 8.47
C GLU A 139 -1.77 -3.96 9.77
N ARG A 140 -1.95 -5.18 10.29
CA ARG A 140 -2.67 -5.37 11.55
C ARG A 140 -1.96 -4.69 12.72
N VAL A 141 -0.63 -4.84 12.79
CA VAL A 141 0.19 -4.18 13.82
C VAL A 141 0.09 -2.66 13.68
N LYS A 142 0.17 -2.13 12.46
CA LYS A 142 -0.01 -0.70 12.18
C LYS A 142 -1.35 -0.19 12.71
N VAL A 143 -2.46 -0.84 12.36
CA VAL A 143 -3.81 -0.41 12.77
C VAL A 143 -3.94 -0.42 14.30
N LEU A 144 -3.51 -1.48 14.98
CA LEU A 144 -3.58 -1.56 16.45
C LEU A 144 -2.72 -0.51 17.15
N MET A 145 -1.56 -0.19 16.59
CA MET A 145 -0.74 0.91 17.10
C MET A 145 -1.38 2.28 16.86
N GLN A 146 -2.08 2.48 15.73
CA GLN A 146 -2.70 3.76 15.35
C GLN A 146 -3.95 4.10 16.18
N ILE A 147 -4.71 3.09 16.61
CA ILE A 147 -5.86 3.28 17.51
C ILE A 147 -5.42 3.54 18.96
N GLN A 148 -4.17 3.23 19.33
CA GLN A 148 -3.68 3.52 20.67
C GLN A 148 -3.59 5.03 20.90
N GLY A 149 -4.06 5.47 22.07
CA GLY A 149 -4.17 6.88 22.44
C GLY A 149 -5.50 7.55 22.10
N GLN A 150 -6.51 6.78 21.67
CA GLN A 150 -7.89 7.28 21.51
C GLN A 150 -8.68 7.31 22.83
N GLY A 151 -8.07 6.90 23.95
CA GLY A 151 -8.66 6.82 25.28
C GLY A 151 -8.23 5.51 25.96
N GLY A 152 -8.06 5.53 27.28
CA GLY A 152 -7.58 4.38 28.06
C GLY A 152 -6.05 4.24 28.11
N GLU A 153 -5.57 3.26 28.89
CA GLU A 153 -4.14 2.97 29.04
C GLU A 153 -3.54 2.38 27.77
N ALA A 154 -2.24 2.62 27.57
CA ALA A 154 -1.49 2.04 26.46
C ALA A 154 -1.43 0.51 26.58
N LYS A 155 -2.23 -0.20 25.78
CA LYS A 155 -2.27 -1.68 25.77
C LYS A 155 -0.98 -2.31 25.23
N TYR A 156 -0.30 -1.64 24.30
CA TYR A 156 0.88 -2.16 23.61
C TYR A 156 2.09 -1.26 23.81
N LYS A 157 3.23 -1.87 24.16
CA LYS A 157 4.52 -1.17 24.29
C LYS A 157 5.20 -0.91 22.94
N GLY A 158 4.78 -1.62 21.89
CA GLY A 158 5.31 -1.47 20.53
C GLY A 158 4.90 -2.61 19.60
N PRO A 159 5.37 -2.59 18.33
CA PRO A 159 5.01 -3.57 17.30
C PRO A 159 5.23 -5.04 17.71
N VAL A 160 6.36 -5.34 18.35
CA VAL A 160 6.70 -6.70 18.78
C VAL A 160 5.76 -7.18 19.89
N ASP A 161 5.40 -6.28 20.80
CA ASP A 161 4.46 -6.57 21.88
C ASP A 161 3.04 -6.83 21.32
N VAL A 162 2.63 -6.09 20.29
CA VAL A 162 1.37 -6.36 19.56
C VAL A 162 1.37 -7.80 19.02
N VAL A 163 2.42 -8.21 18.29
CA VAL A 163 2.51 -9.58 17.75
C VAL A 163 2.46 -10.63 18.86
N ARG A 164 3.22 -10.41 19.95
CA ARG A 164 3.26 -11.33 21.09
C ARG A 164 1.90 -11.48 21.76
N GLN A 165 1.20 -10.37 22.00
CA GLN A 165 -0.13 -10.38 22.62
C GLN A 165 -1.17 -11.02 21.69
N LEU A 166 -1.17 -10.68 20.39
CA LEU A 166 -2.07 -11.28 19.41
C LEU A 166 -1.90 -12.80 19.32
N TYR A 167 -0.65 -13.28 19.33
CA TYR A 167 -0.36 -14.71 19.32
C TYR A 167 -0.88 -15.41 20.57
N LYS A 168 -0.75 -14.77 21.75
CA LYS A 168 -1.32 -15.29 23.00
C LYS A 168 -2.86 -15.30 23.01
N GLU A 169 -3.50 -14.30 22.41
CA GLU A 169 -4.97 -14.17 22.39
C GLU A 169 -5.65 -15.20 21.45
N GLY A 170 -5.02 -15.54 20.32
CA GLY A 170 -5.67 -16.42 19.32
C GLY A 170 -4.74 -17.00 18.26
N GLY A 171 -3.45 -17.13 18.57
CA GLY A 171 -2.44 -17.71 17.69
C GLY A 171 -2.28 -16.96 16.37
N ILE A 172 -1.87 -17.71 15.34
CA ILE A 172 -1.60 -17.15 14.00
C ILE A 172 -2.87 -16.59 13.33
N ARG A 173 -4.04 -17.19 13.59
CA ARG A 173 -5.32 -16.72 13.05
C ARG A 173 -5.66 -15.31 13.55
N SER A 174 -5.28 -14.98 14.78
CA SER A 174 -5.42 -13.60 15.29
C SER A 174 -4.56 -12.63 14.48
N ILE A 175 -3.29 -12.97 14.19
CA ILE A 175 -2.37 -12.12 13.43
C ILE A 175 -2.88 -11.84 12.00
N PHE A 176 -3.51 -12.81 11.36
CA PHE A 176 -4.06 -12.68 9.99
C PHE A 176 -5.55 -12.27 9.95
N ARG A 177 -6.15 -11.90 11.08
CA ARG A 177 -7.54 -11.44 11.08
C ARG A 177 -7.65 -10.10 10.33
N GLY A 178 -8.52 -10.07 9.31
CA GLY A 178 -8.73 -8.92 8.44
C GLY A 178 -8.16 -9.08 7.02
N THR A 179 -7.37 -10.12 6.76
CA THR A 179 -6.75 -10.35 5.43
C THR A 179 -7.74 -10.36 4.27
N GLY A 180 -8.92 -10.99 4.44
CA GLY A 180 -9.95 -10.98 3.39
C GLY A 180 -10.47 -9.58 3.05
N ALA A 181 -10.57 -8.69 4.06
CA ALA A 181 -10.96 -7.30 3.85
C ALA A 181 -9.84 -6.48 3.18
N THR A 182 -8.57 -6.77 3.52
CA THR A 182 -7.40 -6.23 2.82
C THR A 182 -7.42 -6.61 1.34
N LEU A 183 -7.63 -7.89 1.01
CA LEU A 183 -7.70 -8.35 -0.39
C LEU A 183 -8.87 -7.71 -1.15
N LEU A 184 -10.04 -7.59 -0.50
CA LEU A 184 -11.21 -6.93 -1.09
C LEU A 184 -10.98 -5.42 -1.35
N ARG A 185 -10.12 -4.78 -0.55
CA ARG A 185 -9.71 -3.39 -0.75
C ARG A 185 -8.67 -3.27 -1.88
N ASP A 186 -7.65 -4.12 -1.84
CA ASP A 186 -6.45 -3.96 -2.66
C ASP A 186 -6.69 -4.34 -4.13
N SER A 187 -7.43 -5.42 -4.41
CA SER A 187 -7.63 -5.88 -5.79
C SER A 187 -8.45 -4.89 -6.62
N PRO A 188 -9.66 -4.44 -6.20
CA PRO A 188 -10.44 -3.46 -6.95
C PRO A 188 -9.79 -2.07 -6.93
N GLY A 189 -9.17 -1.69 -5.80
CA GLY A 189 -8.48 -0.41 -5.68
C GLY A 189 -7.31 -0.28 -6.65
N SER A 190 -6.50 -1.34 -6.79
CA SER A 190 -5.37 -1.35 -7.73
C SER A 190 -5.84 -1.28 -9.19
N ALA A 191 -6.91 -2.01 -9.54
CA ALA A 191 -7.49 -1.92 -10.88
C ALA A 191 -7.96 -0.50 -11.20
N ALA A 192 -8.67 0.14 -10.27
CA ALA A 192 -9.11 1.53 -10.42
C ALA A 192 -7.94 2.51 -10.54
N TYR A 193 -6.87 2.30 -9.76
CA TYR A 193 -5.64 3.08 -9.84
C TYR A 193 -5.05 3.02 -11.25
N PHE A 194 -4.77 1.82 -11.76
CA PHE A 194 -4.12 1.67 -13.07
C PHE A 194 -4.98 2.19 -14.21
N VAL A 195 -6.28 1.89 -14.21
CA VAL A 195 -7.21 2.40 -15.24
C VAL A 195 -7.24 3.92 -15.24
N ALA A 196 -7.39 4.55 -14.07
CA ALA A 196 -7.42 6.01 -13.97
C ALA A 196 -6.07 6.63 -14.36
N TYR A 197 -4.95 6.02 -13.95
CA TYR A 197 -3.61 6.48 -14.30
C TYR A 197 -3.38 6.49 -15.81
N GLU A 198 -3.71 5.39 -16.50
CA GLU A 198 -3.57 5.26 -17.95
C GLU A 198 -4.50 6.22 -18.71
N LEU A 199 -5.76 6.33 -18.29
CA LEU A 199 -6.71 7.24 -18.92
C LEU A 199 -6.27 8.70 -18.78
N VAL A 200 -5.85 9.11 -17.59
CA VAL A 200 -5.39 10.49 -17.35
C VAL A 200 -4.09 10.76 -18.11
N LYS A 201 -3.12 9.83 -18.11
CA LYS A 201 -1.91 9.96 -18.93
C LYS A 201 -2.23 10.09 -20.41
N LYS A 202 -3.12 9.25 -20.94
CA LYS A 202 -3.53 9.29 -22.35
C LYS A 202 -4.15 10.64 -22.72
N GLN A 203 -4.98 11.21 -21.85
CA GLN A 203 -5.59 12.52 -22.08
C GLN A 203 -4.60 13.68 -21.96
N LEU A 204 -3.57 13.54 -21.12
CA LEU A 204 -2.52 14.54 -20.96
C LEU A 204 -1.42 14.45 -22.03
N THR A 205 -1.34 13.33 -22.76
CA THR A 205 -0.31 13.12 -23.79
C THR A 205 -0.72 13.88 -25.05
N PRO A 206 0.06 14.90 -25.49
CA PRO A 206 -0.24 15.62 -26.72
C PRO A 206 -0.20 14.71 -27.94
N ALA A 207 -1.01 15.02 -28.96
CA ALA A 207 -1.02 14.27 -30.22
C ALA A 207 0.39 14.25 -30.84
N GLY A 208 0.92 13.05 -31.08
CA GLY A 208 2.26 12.83 -31.65
C GLY A 208 3.39 12.65 -30.61
N SER A 209 3.10 12.76 -29.31
CA SER A 209 4.06 12.45 -28.23
C SER A 209 3.82 11.06 -27.62
N ARG A 210 4.84 10.46 -27.00
CA ARG A 210 4.67 9.20 -26.28
C ARG A 210 4.30 9.48 -24.81
N PRO A 211 3.57 8.57 -24.13
CA PRO A 211 3.26 8.71 -22.70
C PRO A 211 4.48 8.77 -21.77
N GLU A 212 5.66 8.44 -22.29
CA GLU A 212 6.97 8.54 -21.64
C GLU A 212 7.50 9.97 -21.62
N ASP A 213 7.04 10.83 -22.54
CA ASP A 213 7.52 12.20 -22.71
C ASP A 213 6.72 13.21 -21.86
N LEU A 214 5.82 12.74 -21.00
CA LEU A 214 5.02 13.58 -20.12
C LEU A 214 5.88 14.31 -19.09
N SER A 215 5.54 15.58 -18.84
CA SER A 215 6.19 16.36 -17.79
C SER A 215 5.97 15.73 -16.41
N PHE A 216 6.91 15.97 -15.50
CA PHE A 216 6.80 15.52 -14.11
C PHE A 216 5.47 15.94 -13.46
N GLY A 217 5.02 17.17 -13.70
CA GLY A 217 3.73 17.67 -13.20
C GLY A 217 2.52 16.89 -13.74
N ALA A 218 2.54 16.52 -15.02
CA ALA A 218 1.49 15.71 -15.64
C ALA A 218 1.45 14.29 -15.07
N VAL A 219 2.61 13.68 -14.85
CA VAL A 219 2.73 12.36 -14.20
C VAL A 219 2.24 12.40 -12.75
N LEU A 220 2.60 13.44 -11.99
CA LEU A 220 2.11 13.65 -10.63
C LEU A 220 0.59 13.84 -10.58
N PHE A 221 0.03 14.62 -11.50
CA PHE A 221 -1.41 14.82 -11.59
C PHE A 221 -2.13 13.51 -11.93
N ALA A 222 -1.62 12.75 -12.91
CA ALA A 222 -2.14 11.43 -13.26
C ALA A 222 -2.10 10.46 -12.07
N GLY A 223 -0.98 10.41 -11.34
CA GLY A 223 -0.84 9.61 -10.13
C GLY A 223 -1.81 10.04 -9.02
N GLY A 224 -1.95 11.35 -8.77
CA GLY A 224 -2.91 11.90 -7.81
C GLY A 224 -4.35 11.53 -8.12
N MET A 225 -4.78 11.70 -9.38
CA MET A 225 -6.11 11.32 -9.84
C MET A 225 -6.34 9.81 -9.76
N ALA A 226 -5.33 9.00 -10.09
CA ALA A 226 -5.36 7.56 -9.90
C ALA A 226 -5.55 7.18 -8.42
N GLY A 227 -4.86 7.86 -7.51
CA GLY A 227 -5.03 7.70 -6.07
C GLY A 227 -6.44 8.06 -5.60
N VAL A 228 -7.05 9.13 -6.12
CA VAL A 228 -8.44 9.50 -5.82
C VAL A 228 -9.42 8.43 -6.31
N ALA A 229 -9.24 7.92 -7.53
CA ALA A 229 -10.07 6.85 -8.07
C ALA A 229 -9.96 5.57 -7.24
N MET A 230 -8.73 5.16 -6.88
CA MET A 230 -8.46 4.03 -5.99
C MET A 230 -9.20 4.17 -4.67
N TRP A 231 -9.02 5.30 -3.96
CA TRP A 231 -9.63 5.48 -2.64
C TRP A 231 -11.16 5.57 -2.70
N THR A 232 -11.74 6.06 -3.79
CA THR A 232 -13.20 6.09 -3.95
C THR A 232 -13.83 4.69 -3.87
N ILE A 233 -13.15 3.69 -4.43
CA ILE A 233 -13.61 2.28 -4.39
C ILE A 233 -13.10 1.54 -3.15
N ALA A 234 -11.89 1.86 -2.71
CA ALA A 234 -11.22 1.16 -1.61
C ALA A 234 -11.73 1.55 -0.21
N ILE A 235 -12.38 2.71 -0.05
CA ILE A 235 -12.77 3.20 1.28
C ILE A 235 -13.76 2.27 2.01
N PRO A 236 -14.88 1.82 1.42
CA PRO A 236 -15.81 0.93 2.10
C PRO A 236 -15.18 -0.36 2.67
N PRO A 237 -14.41 -1.15 1.90
CA PRO A 237 -13.71 -2.32 2.45
C PRO A 237 -12.60 -1.93 3.45
N ASP A 238 -11.95 -0.77 3.30
CA ASP A 238 -10.95 -0.27 4.26
C ASP A 238 -11.58 0.07 5.62
N VAL A 239 -12.78 0.65 5.67
CA VAL A 239 -13.52 0.87 6.92
C VAL A 239 -13.80 -0.45 7.63
N LEU A 240 -14.35 -1.44 6.90
CA LEU A 240 -14.66 -2.75 7.45
C LEU A 240 -13.41 -3.48 7.95
N LYS A 241 -12.31 -3.38 7.20
CA LYS A 241 -11.00 -3.90 7.58
C LYS A 241 -10.54 -3.28 8.90
N SER A 242 -10.48 -1.95 8.98
CA SER A 242 -9.98 -1.23 10.16
C SER A 242 -10.78 -1.60 11.40
N ARG A 243 -12.12 -1.63 11.30
CA ARG A 243 -13.01 -2.04 12.41
C ARG A 243 -12.83 -3.50 12.80
N LEU A 244 -12.72 -4.40 11.84
CA LEU A 244 -12.50 -5.83 12.10
C LEU A 244 -11.14 -6.09 12.75
N GLN A 245 -10.11 -5.32 12.37
CA GLN A 245 -8.77 -5.43 12.93
C GLN A 245 -8.64 -4.80 14.32
N SER A 246 -9.35 -3.70 14.58
CA SER A 246 -9.32 -2.97 15.86
C SER A 246 -10.25 -3.55 16.92
N ALA A 247 -11.35 -4.18 16.52
CA ALA A 247 -12.36 -4.64 17.47
C ALA A 247 -11.83 -5.80 18.35
N PRO A 248 -12.25 -5.83 19.64
CA PRO A 248 -11.97 -6.94 20.53
C PRO A 248 -12.30 -8.32 19.91
N ALA A 249 -11.64 -9.36 20.44
CA ALA A 249 -11.95 -10.72 20.05
C ALA A 249 -13.44 -11.02 20.34
N GLY A 250 -14.14 -11.65 19.40
CA GLY A 250 -15.56 -11.98 19.53
C GLY A 250 -16.56 -10.89 19.12
N THR A 251 -16.15 -9.64 18.92
CA THR A 251 -17.08 -8.56 18.50
C THR A 251 -17.70 -8.81 17.12
N TYR A 252 -16.91 -9.35 16.20
CA TYR A 252 -17.33 -9.68 14.84
C TYR A 252 -16.94 -11.11 14.49
N THR A 253 -17.88 -11.87 13.94
CA THR A 253 -17.61 -13.24 13.45
C THR A 253 -16.88 -13.25 12.12
N GLY A 254 -17.00 -12.18 11.33
CA GLY A 254 -16.36 -12.02 10.04
C GLY A 254 -16.71 -10.69 9.36
N LEU A 255 -16.35 -10.57 8.08
CA LEU A 255 -16.54 -9.34 7.30
C LEU A 255 -18.03 -8.99 7.10
N GLY A 256 -18.87 -9.99 6.79
CA GLY A 256 -20.31 -9.79 6.60
C GLY A 256 -21.03 -9.37 7.88
N ASP A 257 -20.66 -9.94 9.03
CA ASP A 257 -21.20 -9.53 10.34
C ASP A 257 -20.74 -8.11 10.71
N CYS A 258 -19.48 -7.78 10.43
CA CYS A 258 -18.96 -6.42 10.60
C CYS A 258 -19.74 -5.40 9.75
N LEU A 259 -20.02 -5.73 8.48
CA LEU A 259 -20.83 -4.89 7.60
C LEU A 259 -22.25 -4.73 8.14
N LYS A 260 -22.93 -5.83 8.48
CA LYS A 260 -24.31 -5.80 8.98
C LYS A 260 -24.44 -4.95 10.25
N LYS A 261 -23.52 -5.14 11.22
CA LYS A 261 -23.50 -4.35 12.46
C LYS A 261 -23.16 -2.89 12.20
N THR A 262 -22.20 -2.60 11.32
CA THR A 262 -21.85 -1.22 10.95
C THR A 262 -23.04 -0.49 10.33
N LEU A 263 -23.74 -1.11 9.37
CA LEU A 263 -24.92 -0.52 8.73
C LEU A 263 -26.07 -0.31 9.72
N LYS A 264 -26.26 -1.25 10.67
CA LYS A 264 -27.34 -1.17 11.66
C LYS A 264 -27.09 -0.11 12.73
N THR A 265 -25.85 0.01 13.22
CA THR A 265 -25.53 0.90 14.35
C THR A 265 -25.15 2.30 13.90
N ASP A 266 -24.36 2.42 12.82
CA ASP A 266 -23.74 3.70 12.43
C ASP A 266 -24.25 4.22 11.08
N GLY A 267 -25.06 3.42 10.38
CA GLY A 267 -25.64 3.76 9.09
C GLY A 267 -24.69 3.56 7.89
N PRO A 268 -25.20 3.74 6.66
CA PRO A 268 -24.43 3.51 5.43
C PRO A 268 -23.31 4.52 5.20
N THR A 269 -23.45 5.75 5.71
CA THR A 269 -22.43 6.79 5.58
C THR A 269 -21.15 6.47 6.37
N ALA A 270 -21.23 5.58 7.37
CA ALA A 270 -20.07 5.12 8.12
C ALA A 270 -19.03 4.42 7.24
N LEU A 271 -19.45 3.78 6.14
CA LEU A 271 -18.55 3.12 5.18
C LEU A 271 -17.66 4.11 4.41
N PHE A 272 -17.98 5.40 4.44
CA PHE A 272 -17.21 6.45 3.76
C PHE A 272 -16.35 7.28 4.73
N LYS A 273 -16.30 6.89 6.01
CA LYS A 273 -15.44 7.56 6.99
C LYS A 273 -13.98 7.37 6.64
N GLY A 274 -13.24 8.47 6.68
CA GLY A 274 -11.84 8.50 6.28
C GLY A 274 -11.60 8.78 4.79
N LEU A 275 -12.65 9.00 3.98
CA LEU A 275 -12.51 9.39 2.57
C LEU A 275 -11.72 10.70 2.41
N GLY A 276 -12.04 11.74 3.19
CA GLY A 276 -11.35 13.03 3.13
C GLY A 276 -9.83 12.93 3.35
N PRO A 277 -9.36 12.36 4.48
CA PRO A 277 -7.93 12.13 4.70
C PRO A 277 -7.28 11.28 3.59
N ALA A 278 -7.98 10.27 3.07
CA ALA A 278 -7.46 9.40 2.01
C ALA A 278 -7.29 10.15 0.67
N MET A 279 -8.24 11.02 0.32
CA MET A 279 -8.14 11.91 -0.84
C MET A 279 -7.00 12.93 -0.68
N LEU A 280 -6.89 13.56 0.49
CA LEU A 280 -5.81 14.51 0.79
C LEU A 280 -4.43 13.86 0.74
N ARG A 281 -4.32 12.58 1.08
CA ARG A 281 -3.09 11.80 1.01
C ARG A 281 -2.59 11.58 -0.43
N ALA A 282 -3.50 11.48 -1.41
CA ALA A 282 -3.16 10.98 -2.75
C ALA A 282 -2.04 11.79 -3.42
N PHE A 283 -2.16 13.12 -3.45
CA PHE A 283 -1.15 13.97 -4.09
C PHE A 283 0.18 14.04 -3.32
N PRO A 284 0.20 14.35 -2.00
CA PRO A 284 1.45 14.43 -1.25
C PRO A 284 2.21 13.11 -1.19
N ALA A 285 1.52 11.99 -0.99
CA ALA A 285 2.17 10.68 -0.92
C ALA A 285 2.78 10.30 -2.27
N ASN A 286 2.07 10.53 -3.38
CA ASN A 286 2.60 10.24 -4.71
C ASN A 286 3.80 11.13 -5.05
N ALA A 287 3.70 12.45 -4.79
CA ALA A 287 4.82 13.36 -4.98
C ALA A 287 6.06 12.94 -4.18
N ALA A 288 5.87 12.54 -2.92
CA ALA A 288 6.96 12.04 -2.08
C ALA A 288 7.59 10.75 -2.65
N THR A 289 6.78 9.81 -3.15
CA THR A 289 7.29 8.60 -3.82
C THR A 289 8.19 8.95 -4.99
N PHE A 290 7.71 9.79 -5.90
CA PHE A 290 8.45 10.16 -7.11
C PHE A 290 9.74 10.90 -6.78
N LEU A 291 9.70 11.88 -5.88
CA LEU A 291 10.91 12.59 -5.44
C LEU A 291 11.88 11.63 -4.74
N GLY A 292 11.40 10.72 -3.91
CA GLY A 292 12.23 9.71 -3.25
C GLY A 292 12.94 8.80 -4.25
N VAL A 293 12.25 8.33 -5.28
CA VAL A 293 12.85 7.55 -6.37
C VAL A 293 13.87 8.38 -7.16
N GLU A 294 13.50 9.60 -7.55
CA GLU A 294 14.34 10.44 -8.40
C GLU A 294 15.65 10.85 -7.72
N TYR A 295 15.57 11.35 -6.47
CA TYR A 295 16.76 11.75 -5.73
C TYR A 295 17.64 10.57 -5.36
N SER A 296 17.06 9.41 -5.03
CA SER A 296 17.85 8.21 -4.75
C SER A 296 18.54 7.68 -6.01
N MET A 297 17.85 7.64 -7.16
CA MET A 297 18.47 7.28 -8.44
C MET A 297 19.62 8.21 -8.81
N LYS A 298 19.43 9.54 -8.67
CA LYS A 298 20.49 10.53 -8.91
C LYS A 298 21.69 10.31 -7.99
N ALA A 299 21.45 10.09 -6.70
CA ALA A 299 22.51 9.83 -5.73
C ALA A 299 23.28 8.52 -6.04
N MET A 300 22.56 7.45 -6.40
CA MET A 300 23.20 6.17 -6.74
C MET A 300 24.00 6.25 -8.03
N ASN A 301 23.52 6.99 -9.05
CA ASN A 301 24.28 7.22 -10.28
C ASN A 301 25.52 8.08 -10.07
N ALA A 302 25.54 8.93 -9.04
CA ALA A 302 26.72 9.71 -8.66
C ALA A 302 27.75 8.90 -7.86
N LEU A 303 27.34 7.80 -7.22
CA LEU A 303 28.18 6.98 -6.35
C LEU A 303 28.84 5.79 -7.08
N PHE A 304 28.19 5.24 -8.13
CA PHE A 304 28.70 4.11 -8.91
C PHE A 304 28.03 4.01 -10.28
#